data_AF-Q9UY80-F1
#
_entry.id   AF-Q9UY80-F1
#
_cell.length_a   1.000
_cell.length_b   1.000
_cell.length_c   1.000
_cell.angle_alpha   90.00
_cell.angle_beta   90.00
_cell.angle_gamma   90.00
#
_symmetry.space_group_name_H-M   'P 1'
#
loop_
_entity.id
_entity.type
_entity.pdbx_description
1 polymer ?
#
loop_
_entity_poly.entity_id
_entity_poly.type
_entity_poly.pdbx_seq_one_letter_code
_entity_poly.pdbx_strand_id
1 'polypeptide(L)'
;MISLVMWVDVAIYSTHNPPKLPKFRRARFEINGETLIFHLRPSGKIEVKVKEIDRVEGVLLHFFDPPRKALKIDIGDRVVLVSAGKNPLAYDSDILLKFIHSLYSALIDGVVVKEGNIKGSLRVIRTRDNTLEVIVVSDSGPVHLKNELNIENFKVRERIEELRSLVEFLKEDEQGQEQ
;
A
#
# COMPACT_ATOMS: atom_id res chain seq x y z
N MET A 1 13.86 20.57 7.61
CA MET A 1 13.13 19.47 6.93
C MET A 1 11.64 19.66 7.18
N ILE A 2 10.88 20.09 6.19
CA ILE A 2 9.41 20.15 6.30
C ILE A 2 8.91 18.73 6.11
N SER A 3 8.55 18.05 7.20
CA SER A 3 7.79 16.81 7.12
C SER A 3 6.41 17.18 6.58
N LEU A 4 6.19 16.94 5.29
CA LEU A 4 4.86 17.02 4.68
C LEU A 4 3.98 16.02 5.41
N VAL A 5 3.11 16.50 6.30
CA VAL A 5 2.18 15.66 7.02
C VAL A 5 1.19 15.07 6.02
N MET A 6 1.36 13.79 5.71
CA MET A 6 0.49 13.06 4.79
C MET A 6 -0.81 12.67 5.49
N TRP A 7 -1.94 13.01 4.88
CA TRP A 7 -3.27 12.69 5.38
C TRP A 7 -3.97 11.72 4.45
N VAL A 8 -4.57 10.68 5.03
CA VAL A 8 -5.45 9.72 4.37
C VAL A 8 -6.83 9.78 5.02
N ASP A 9 -7.83 9.26 4.35
CA ASP A 9 -9.15 9.00 4.91
C ASP A 9 -9.25 7.49 5.19
N VAL A 10 -9.59 7.15 6.43
CA VAL A 10 -9.61 5.75 6.90
C VAL A 10 -10.99 5.39 7.42
N ALA A 11 -11.50 4.23 7.00
CA ALA A 11 -12.66 3.60 7.61
C ALA A 11 -12.29 2.21 8.11
N ILE A 12 -12.84 1.79 9.24
CA ILE A 12 -12.66 0.45 9.81
C ILE A 12 -14.01 -0.17 10.10
N TYR A 13 -14.19 -1.45 9.78
CA TYR A 13 -15.40 -2.19 10.07
C TYR A 13 -15.13 -3.70 10.19
N SER A 14 -16.09 -4.45 10.73
CA SER A 14 -16.01 -5.91 10.79
C SER A 14 -16.51 -6.54 9.50
N THR A 15 -15.85 -7.61 9.05
CA THR A 15 -16.26 -8.43 7.90
C THR A 15 -17.63 -9.10 8.11
N HIS A 16 -18.02 -9.36 9.35
CA HIS A 16 -19.29 -10.02 9.69
C HIS A 16 -20.52 -9.11 9.57
N ASN A 17 -20.32 -7.79 9.67
CA ASN A 17 -21.39 -6.81 9.56
C ASN A 17 -20.88 -5.54 8.86
N PRO A 18 -20.59 -5.62 7.56
CA PRO A 18 -20.04 -4.50 6.82
C PRO A 18 -21.09 -3.38 6.72
N PRO A 19 -20.71 -2.11 6.99
CA PRO A 19 -21.64 -0.99 6.86
C PRO A 19 -21.96 -0.74 5.39
N LYS A 20 -23.23 -0.41 5.09
CA LYS A 20 -23.62 0.03 3.75
C LYS A 20 -22.84 1.26 3.27
N LEU A 21 -22.50 2.15 4.20
CA LEU A 21 -21.66 3.33 3.96
C LEU A 21 -20.59 3.42 5.05
N PRO A 22 -19.33 3.05 4.75
CA PRO A 22 -18.23 3.17 5.70
C PRO A 22 -18.01 4.63 6.12
N LYS A 23 -17.87 4.88 7.41
CA LYS A 23 -17.60 6.23 7.94
C LYS A 23 -16.10 6.49 7.90
N PHE A 24 -15.67 7.28 6.92
CA PHE A 24 -14.28 7.70 6.80
C PHE A 24 -13.94 8.79 7.81
N ARG A 25 -12.72 8.70 8.34
CA ARG A 25 -12.12 9.70 9.22
C ARG A 25 -10.75 10.06 8.69
N ARG A 26 -10.46 11.36 8.65
CA ARG A 26 -9.14 11.84 8.26
C ARG A 26 -8.10 11.41 9.30
N ALA A 27 -7.00 10.85 8.82
CA ALA A 27 -5.94 10.29 9.63
C ALA A 27 -4.56 10.65 9.08
N ARG A 28 -3.60 10.90 9.96
CA ARG A 28 -2.18 10.82 9.61
C ARG A 28 -1.75 9.38 9.84
N PHE A 29 -0.96 8.81 8.93
CA PHE A 29 -0.38 7.49 9.15
C PHE A 29 1.12 7.57 9.44
N GLU A 30 1.64 6.59 10.16
CA GLU A 30 3.07 6.32 10.30
C GLU A 30 3.29 4.82 10.52
N ILE A 31 4.49 4.35 10.19
CA ILE A 31 4.92 2.98 10.49
C ILE A 31 6.06 3.07 11.49
N ASN A 32 5.87 2.42 12.64
CA ASN A 32 6.86 2.34 13.70
C ASN A 32 7.24 0.86 13.90
N GLY A 33 8.40 0.47 13.39
CA GLY A 33 8.81 -0.93 13.32
C GLY A 33 7.78 -1.76 12.55
N GLU A 34 7.13 -2.71 13.24
CA GLU A 34 6.14 -3.61 12.65
C GLU A 34 4.69 -3.16 12.88
N THR A 35 4.47 -1.90 13.30
CA THR A 35 3.13 -1.38 13.58
C THR A 35 2.77 -0.23 12.65
N LEU A 36 1.66 -0.36 11.93
CA LEU A 36 1.00 0.70 11.20
C LEU A 36 0.03 1.43 12.13
N ILE A 37 0.22 2.74 12.27
CA ILE A 37 -0.56 3.59 13.19
C ILE A 37 -1.27 4.66 12.37
N PHE A 38 -2.60 4.73 12.52
CA PHE A 38 -3.41 5.83 12.00
C PHE A 38 -3.88 6.73 13.15
N HIS A 39 -3.41 7.97 13.16
CA HIS A 39 -3.80 9.02 14.10
C HIS A 39 -5.02 9.77 13.56
N LEU A 40 -6.20 9.50 14.12
CA LEU A 40 -7.49 9.97 13.62
C LEU A 40 -7.83 11.38 14.13
N ARG A 41 -8.44 12.22 13.26
CA ARG A 41 -9.07 13.49 13.68
C ARG A 41 -10.54 13.30 14.10
N PRO A 42 -11.06 14.09 15.06
CA PRO A 42 -10.33 15.03 15.93
C PRO A 42 -9.48 14.33 17.01
N SER A 43 -9.81 13.08 17.37
CA SER A 43 -9.06 12.27 18.33
C SER A 43 -9.24 10.77 18.11
N GLY A 44 -8.25 9.97 18.49
CA GLY A 44 -8.28 8.51 18.42
C GLY A 44 -7.15 7.94 17.58
N LYS A 45 -6.92 6.63 17.70
CA LYS A 45 -5.89 5.91 16.96
C LYS A 45 -6.38 4.54 16.52
N ILE A 46 -5.91 4.07 15.38
CA ILE A 46 -6.02 2.67 14.94
C ILE A 46 -4.60 2.14 14.84
N GLU A 47 -4.33 1.01 15.47
CA GLU A 47 -3.04 0.34 15.44
C GLU A 47 -3.24 -1.05 14.83
N VAL A 48 -2.41 -1.36 13.84
CA VAL A 48 -2.42 -2.63 13.12
C VAL A 48 -1.00 -3.16 13.11
N LYS A 49 -0.79 -4.39 13.55
CA LYS A 49 0.51 -5.03 13.34
C LYS A 49 0.60 -5.41 11.87
N VAL A 50 1.66 -5.00 11.21
CA VAL A 50 1.89 -5.23 9.77
C VAL A 50 1.89 -6.73 9.45
N LYS A 51 2.38 -7.57 10.38
CA LYS A 51 2.37 -9.04 10.26
C LYS A 51 0.97 -9.69 10.33
N GLU A 52 -0.02 -8.99 10.87
CA GLU A 52 -1.41 -9.45 11.00
C GLU A 52 -2.25 -9.06 9.78
N ILE A 53 -1.69 -8.30 8.82
CA ILE A 53 -2.35 -8.00 7.55
C ILE A 53 -2.39 -9.30 6.76
N ASP A 54 -3.59 -9.73 6.39
CA ASP A 54 -3.78 -10.93 5.58
C ASP A 54 -3.57 -10.58 4.11
N ARG A 55 -4.29 -9.56 3.62
CA ARG A 55 -4.30 -9.15 2.22
C ARG A 55 -4.46 -7.65 2.07
N VAL A 56 -3.87 -7.09 1.02
CA VAL A 56 -4.16 -5.73 0.56
C VAL A 56 -4.61 -5.77 -0.90
N GLU A 57 -5.73 -5.12 -1.20
CA GLU A 57 -6.28 -5.05 -2.55
C GLU A 57 -6.74 -3.64 -2.92
N GLY A 58 -6.67 -3.31 -4.20
CA GLY A 58 -7.20 -2.07 -4.75
C GLY A 58 -8.71 -2.20 -4.96
N VAL A 59 -9.48 -1.21 -4.52
CA VAL A 59 -10.94 -1.20 -4.67
C VAL A 59 -11.45 0.17 -5.11
N LEU A 60 -12.53 0.17 -5.88
CA LEU A 60 -13.28 1.38 -6.24
C LEU A 60 -14.45 1.59 -5.27
N LEU A 61 -14.48 2.77 -4.66
CA LEU A 61 -15.52 3.20 -3.74
C LEU A 61 -16.63 3.91 -4.53
N HIS A 62 -17.62 3.14 -4.99
CA HIS A 62 -18.75 3.63 -5.80
C HIS A 62 -19.77 4.50 -5.05
N PHE A 63 -19.63 4.65 -3.73
CA PHE A 63 -20.47 5.56 -2.94
C PHE A 63 -19.96 7.01 -2.93
N PHE A 64 -18.86 7.29 -3.63
CA PHE A 64 -18.46 8.65 -4.00
C PHE A 64 -18.80 8.90 -5.47
N ASP A 65 -19.06 10.17 -5.81
CA ASP A 65 -19.27 10.62 -7.18
C ASP A 65 -18.27 11.75 -7.50
N PRO A 66 -17.28 11.51 -8.39
CA PRO A 66 -16.95 10.24 -9.05
C PRO A 66 -16.45 9.16 -8.06
N PRO A 67 -16.47 7.86 -8.43
CA PRO A 67 -15.91 6.78 -7.62
C PRO A 67 -14.45 7.05 -7.26
N ARG A 68 -14.06 6.69 -6.03
CA ARG A 68 -12.68 6.91 -5.55
C ARG A 68 -11.90 5.60 -5.44
N LYS A 69 -10.62 5.63 -5.81
CA LYS A 69 -9.71 4.54 -5.48
C LYS A 69 -9.43 4.49 -3.99
N ALA A 70 -9.34 3.28 -3.47
CA ALA A 70 -8.96 2.99 -2.10
C ALA A 70 -8.20 1.68 -2.02
N LEU A 71 -7.54 1.47 -0.89
CA LEU A 71 -6.89 0.23 -0.51
C LEU A 71 -7.75 -0.43 0.54
N LYS A 72 -8.11 -1.68 0.30
CA LYS A 72 -8.76 -2.54 1.28
C LYS A 72 -7.69 -3.42 1.92
N ILE A 73 -7.54 -3.28 3.23
CA ILE A 73 -6.58 -4.02 4.05
C ILE A 73 -7.40 -4.97 4.93
N ASP A 74 -7.29 -6.26 4.67
CA ASP A 74 -7.95 -7.31 5.44
C ASP A 74 -7.06 -7.77 6.61
N ILE A 75 -7.63 -7.81 7.82
CA ILE A 75 -6.94 -8.11 9.08
C ILE A 75 -7.88 -8.97 9.93
N GLY A 76 -7.80 -10.30 9.80
CA GLY A 76 -8.68 -11.24 10.48
C GLY A 76 -10.16 -10.96 10.19
N ASP A 77 -10.92 -10.58 11.22
CA ASP A 77 -12.35 -10.26 11.15
C ASP A 77 -12.64 -8.77 10.88
N ARG A 78 -11.62 -7.99 10.53
CA ARG A 78 -11.69 -6.55 10.30
C ARG A 78 -11.17 -6.17 8.94
N VAL A 79 -11.73 -5.08 8.42
CA VAL A 79 -11.29 -4.42 7.20
C VAL A 79 -10.95 -2.98 7.52
N VAL A 80 -9.79 -2.53 7.03
CA VAL A 80 -9.41 -1.12 7.00
C VAL A 80 -9.40 -0.64 5.56
N LEU A 81 -10.27 0.32 5.25
CA LEU A 81 -10.24 1.04 3.97
C LEU A 81 -9.38 2.28 4.13
N VAL A 82 -8.44 2.48 3.21
CA VAL A 82 -7.59 3.67 3.12
C VAL A 82 -7.80 4.32 1.77
N SER A 83 -8.24 5.58 1.76
CA SER A 83 -8.37 6.39 0.55
C SER A 83 -7.66 7.73 0.76
N ALA A 84 -7.42 8.47 -0.32
CA ALA A 84 -6.84 9.81 -0.25
C ALA A 84 -7.70 10.78 -1.06
N GLY A 85 -8.55 11.55 -0.39
CA GLY A 85 -9.34 12.61 -1.01
C GLY A 85 -8.80 14.00 -0.70
N LYS A 86 -8.45 14.79 -1.74
CA LYS A 86 -8.25 16.24 -1.60
C LYS A 86 -9.60 16.98 -1.58
N ASN A 87 -10.55 16.49 -2.39
CA ASN A 87 -11.91 17.01 -2.61
C ASN A 87 -12.77 15.84 -3.19
N PRO A 88 -14.10 15.92 -3.31
CA PRO A 88 -14.90 14.91 -4.03
C PRO A 88 -14.42 14.60 -5.44
N LEU A 89 -13.74 15.55 -6.08
CA LEU A 89 -13.40 15.52 -7.50
C LEU A 89 -11.96 15.10 -7.83
N ALA A 90 -11.07 15.01 -6.83
CA ALA A 90 -9.65 14.73 -7.09
C ALA A 90 -9.06 13.78 -6.04
N TYR A 91 -8.79 12.57 -6.50
CA TYR A 91 -7.99 11.56 -5.84
C TYR A 91 -6.50 11.95 -5.89
N ASP A 92 -5.75 11.73 -4.80
CA ASP A 92 -4.31 12.00 -4.77
C ASP A 92 -3.54 10.66 -4.84
N SER A 93 -3.23 10.24 -6.07
CA SER A 93 -2.51 8.99 -6.37
C SER A 93 -1.18 8.90 -5.66
N ASP A 94 -0.48 10.02 -5.57
CA ASP A 94 0.79 10.17 -4.88
C ASP A 94 0.69 9.84 -3.38
N ILE A 95 -0.40 10.20 -2.70
CA ILE A 95 -0.57 9.89 -1.27
C ILE A 95 -0.74 8.38 -1.06
N LEU A 96 -1.59 7.71 -1.85
CA LEU A 96 -1.73 6.25 -1.70
C LEU A 96 -0.48 5.51 -2.16
N LEU A 97 0.24 5.98 -3.19
CA LEU A 97 1.53 5.43 -3.57
C LEU A 97 2.55 5.55 -2.43
N LYS A 98 2.64 6.70 -1.74
CA LYS A 98 3.52 6.85 -0.56
C LYS A 98 3.11 5.97 0.60
N PHE A 99 1.80 5.78 0.81
CA PHE A 99 1.27 4.85 1.80
C PHE A 99 1.68 3.41 1.49
N ILE A 100 1.44 2.95 0.25
CA ILE A 100 1.83 1.61 -0.23
C ILE A 100 3.34 1.44 -0.11
N HIS A 101 4.14 2.42 -0.53
CA HIS A 101 5.60 2.35 -0.40
C HIS A 101 6.01 2.12 1.05
N SER A 102 5.46 2.87 1.99
CA SER A 102 5.75 2.71 3.42
C SER A 102 5.34 1.32 3.92
N LEU A 103 4.12 0.89 3.60
CA LEU A 103 3.56 -0.39 4.05
C LEU A 103 4.37 -1.58 3.51
N TYR A 104 4.63 -1.60 2.20
CA TYR A 104 5.36 -2.70 1.57
C TYR A 104 6.85 -2.68 1.89
N SER A 105 7.46 -1.51 2.13
CA SER A 105 8.81 -1.47 2.69
C SER A 105 8.85 -2.19 4.04
N ALA A 106 7.86 -1.97 4.92
CA ALA A 106 7.78 -2.66 6.20
C ALA A 106 7.50 -4.17 6.09
N LEU A 107 6.82 -4.61 5.01
CA LEU A 107 6.52 -6.02 4.75
C LEU A 107 7.64 -6.79 4.05
N ILE A 108 8.41 -6.12 3.19
CA ILE A 108 9.33 -6.77 2.22
C ILE A 108 10.79 -6.44 2.50
N ASP A 109 11.13 -5.23 2.96
CA ASP A 109 12.51 -4.80 3.04
C ASP A 109 13.35 -5.69 3.97
N GLY A 110 14.56 -5.99 3.54
CA GLY A 110 15.52 -6.77 4.33
C GLY A 110 15.28 -8.28 4.30
N VAL A 111 14.20 -8.75 3.68
CA VAL A 111 13.99 -10.18 3.42
C VAL A 111 15.11 -10.68 2.51
N VAL A 112 15.87 -11.66 2.99
CA VAL A 112 16.97 -12.28 2.23
C VAL A 112 16.38 -13.29 1.25
N VAL A 113 16.72 -13.14 -0.02
CA VAL A 113 16.31 -14.04 -1.10
C VAL A 113 17.50 -14.58 -1.86
N LYS A 114 17.30 -15.74 -2.47
CA LYS A 114 18.19 -16.32 -3.46
C LYS A 114 17.39 -16.57 -4.73
N GLU A 115 17.76 -15.89 -5.80
CA GLU A 115 17.15 -16.06 -7.12
C GLU A 115 18.24 -16.49 -8.09
N GLY A 116 18.24 -17.78 -8.46
CA GLY A 116 19.32 -18.38 -9.23
C GLY A 116 20.68 -18.20 -8.55
N ASN A 117 21.58 -17.44 -9.19
CA ASN A 117 22.93 -17.13 -8.67
C ASN A 117 22.99 -15.82 -7.86
N ILE A 118 21.88 -15.10 -7.74
CA ILE A 118 21.82 -13.80 -7.07
C ILE A 118 21.35 -14.02 -5.64
N LYS A 119 22.19 -13.62 -4.68
CA LYS A 119 21.86 -13.60 -3.26
C LYS A 119 21.88 -12.16 -2.77
N GLY A 120 20.82 -11.74 -2.09
CA GLY A 120 20.71 -10.37 -1.61
C GLY A 120 19.47 -10.16 -0.73
N SER A 121 19.23 -8.92 -0.35
CA SER A 121 18.03 -8.52 0.39
C SER A 121 17.07 -7.74 -0.51
N LEU A 122 15.78 -8.00 -0.37
CA LEU A 122 14.75 -7.23 -1.08
C LEU A 122 14.67 -5.79 -0.57
N ARG A 123 14.35 -4.87 -1.49
CA ARG A 123 14.03 -3.47 -1.20
C ARG A 123 12.91 -2.98 -2.10
N VAL A 124 11.96 -2.26 -1.52
CA VAL A 124 10.96 -1.49 -2.27
C VAL A 124 11.51 -0.10 -2.56
N ILE A 125 11.63 0.22 -3.85
CA ILE A 125 12.16 1.50 -4.31
C ILE A 125 11.11 2.29 -5.09
N ARG A 126 11.28 3.60 -5.12
CA ARG A 126 10.54 4.48 -6.03
C ARG A 126 11.36 4.72 -7.29
N THR A 127 10.78 4.43 -8.44
CA THR A 127 11.41 4.59 -9.76
C THR A 127 11.32 6.05 -10.24
N ARG A 128 12.01 6.37 -11.35
CA ARG A 128 12.04 7.73 -11.92
C ARG A 128 10.68 8.20 -12.45
N ASP A 129 9.88 7.26 -12.96
CA ASP A 129 8.50 7.46 -13.38
C ASP A 129 7.51 7.48 -12.19
N ASN A 130 8.02 7.65 -10.96
CA ASN A 130 7.23 7.86 -9.73
C ASN A 130 6.49 6.61 -9.23
N THR A 131 6.86 5.44 -9.74
CA THR A 131 6.20 4.14 -9.49
C THR A 131 6.97 3.34 -8.45
N LEU A 132 6.45 2.19 -8.03
CA LEU A 132 7.10 1.34 -7.04
C LEU A 132 7.55 0.04 -7.67
N GLU A 133 8.76 -0.35 -7.35
CA GLU A 133 9.38 -1.60 -7.80
C GLU A 133 10.06 -2.30 -6.62
N VAL A 134 10.13 -3.63 -6.68
CA VAL A 134 10.95 -4.43 -5.76
C VAL A 134 12.23 -4.85 -6.47
N ILE A 135 13.37 -4.53 -5.86
CA ILE A 135 14.70 -4.92 -6.33
C ILE A 135 15.39 -5.84 -5.30
N VAL A 136 16.40 -6.56 -5.76
CA VAL A 136 17.34 -7.28 -4.89
C VAL A 136 18.61 -6.46 -4.76
N VAL A 137 19.03 -6.15 -3.54
CA VAL A 137 20.33 -5.55 -3.26
C VAL A 137 21.31 -6.68 -2.92
N SER A 138 22.24 -6.96 -3.82
CA SER A 138 23.32 -7.92 -3.62
C SER A 138 24.67 -7.22 -3.43
N ASP A 139 25.70 -7.99 -3.11
CA ASP A 139 27.08 -7.48 -2.98
C ASP A 139 27.61 -6.87 -4.29
N SER A 140 27.07 -7.28 -5.44
CA SER A 140 27.43 -6.74 -6.77
C SER A 140 26.62 -5.50 -7.16
N GLY A 141 25.64 -5.09 -6.36
CA GLY A 141 24.77 -3.93 -6.61
C GLY A 141 23.28 -4.28 -6.70
N PRO A 142 22.43 -3.28 -7.03
CA PRO A 142 20.99 -3.47 -7.17
C PRO A 142 20.66 -4.26 -8.45
N VAL A 143 19.75 -5.22 -8.32
CA VAL A 143 19.23 -6.06 -9.41
C VAL A 143 17.72 -5.91 -9.47
N HIS A 144 17.21 -5.57 -10.65
CA HIS A 144 15.78 -5.47 -10.93
C HIS A 144 15.17 -6.86 -11.14
N LEU A 145 14.10 -7.15 -10.41
CA LEU A 145 13.37 -8.41 -10.54
C LEU A 145 12.56 -8.38 -11.84
N LYS A 146 12.84 -9.30 -12.76
CA LYS A 146 12.00 -9.48 -13.96
C LYS A 146 10.60 -10.00 -13.56
N ASN A 147 9.66 -10.01 -14.51
CA ASN A 147 8.27 -10.39 -14.24
C ASN A 147 8.13 -11.82 -13.66
N GLU A 148 9.01 -12.75 -14.04
CA GLU A 148 9.07 -14.10 -13.47
C GLU A 148 9.80 -14.09 -12.12
N LEU A 149 9.02 -14.04 -11.04
CA LEU A 149 9.56 -14.10 -9.67
C LEU A 149 9.84 -15.55 -9.28
N ASN A 150 11.11 -15.98 -9.33
CA ASN A 150 11.51 -17.28 -8.80
C ASN A 150 11.93 -17.19 -7.33
N ILE A 151 11.06 -16.60 -6.50
CA ILE A 151 11.26 -16.47 -5.05
C ILE A 151 10.63 -17.68 -4.36
N GLU A 152 11.46 -18.48 -3.68
CA GLU A 152 11.03 -19.70 -2.97
C GLU A 152 10.01 -19.42 -1.86
N ASN A 153 10.12 -18.26 -1.20
CA ASN A 153 9.20 -17.87 -0.14
C ASN A 153 7.87 -17.40 -0.73
N PHE A 154 6.88 -18.29 -0.71
CA PHE A 154 5.52 -18.05 -1.21
C PHE A 154 4.90 -16.75 -0.69
N LYS A 155 4.97 -16.48 0.63
CA LYS A 155 4.38 -15.26 1.22
C LYS A 155 5.03 -14.00 0.70
N VAL A 156 6.35 -14.01 0.52
CA VAL A 156 7.09 -12.86 0.00
C VAL A 156 6.71 -12.61 -1.45
N ARG A 157 6.59 -13.69 -2.25
CA ARG A 157 6.14 -13.60 -3.64
C ARG A 157 4.73 -13.01 -3.73
N GLU A 158 3.79 -13.49 -2.91
CA GLU A 158 2.44 -12.92 -2.84
C GLU A 158 2.46 -11.42 -2.53
N ARG A 159 3.27 -10.97 -1.56
CA ARG A 159 3.39 -9.53 -1.25
C ARG A 159 3.95 -8.71 -2.40
N ILE A 160 4.90 -9.24 -3.17
CA ILE A 160 5.44 -8.55 -4.35
C ILE A 160 4.38 -8.47 -5.44
N GLU A 161 3.61 -9.54 -5.66
CA GLU A 161 2.50 -9.58 -6.62
C GLU A 161 1.39 -8.60 -6.21
N GLU A 162 0.98 -8.57 -4.94
CA GLU A 162 0.04 -7.57 -4.43
C GLU A 162 0.53 -6.14 -4.69
N LEU A 163 1.80 -5.84 -4.38
CA LEU A 163 2.37 -4.52 -4.64
C LEU A 163 2.29 -4.15 -6.12
N ARG A 164 2.65 -5.07 -7.03
CA ARG A 164 2.58 -4.84 -8.48
C ARG A 164 1.15 -4.53 -8.92
N SER A 165 0.18 -5.34 -8.49
CA SER A 165 -1.25 -5.13 -8.80
C SER A 165 -1.78 -3.81 -8.24
N LEU A 166 -1.35 -3.40 -7.04
CA LEU A 166 -1.74 -2.12 -6.46
C LEU A 166 -1.16 -0.93 -7.24
N VAL A 167 0.11 -1.01 -7.66
CA VAL A 167 0.73 0.04 -8.48
C VAL A 167 0.02 0.18 -9.82
N GLU A 168 -0.33 -0.93 -10.47
CA GLU A 168 -1.10 -0.94 -11.72
C GLU A 168 -2.49 -0.33 -11.52
N PHE A 169 -3.23 -0.82 -10.52
CA PHE A 169 -4.55 -0.31 -10.15
C PHE A 169 -4.52 1.21 -9.92
N LEU A 170 -3.49 1.74 -9.24
CA LEU A 170 -3.41 3.19 -9.00
C LEU A 170 -3.08 4.01 -10.26
N LYS A 171 -2.46 3.42 -11.28
CA LYS A 171 -2.10 4.07 -12.55
C LYS A 171 -3.22 4.09 -13.58
N GLU A 172 -4.17 3.16 -13.53
CA GLU A 172 -5.23 3.00 -14.56
C GLU A 172 -6.04 4.28 -14.86
N ASP A 173 -6.07 5.27 -13.96
CA ASP A 173 -6.80 6.53 -14.19
C ASP A 173 -5.95 7.64 -14.85
N GLU A 174 -4.61 7.55 -14.82
CA GLU A 174 -3.74 8.55 -15.44
C GLU A 174 -3.72 8.42 -16.98
N GLN A 175 -3.97 7.22 -17.50
CA GLN A 175 -4.00 6.94 -18.94
C GLN A 175 -5.34 7.30 -19.61
N GLY A 176 -6.41 7.49 -18.83
CA GLY A 176 -7.75 7.82 -19.32
C GLY A 176 -8.04 9.31 -19.47
N GLN A 177 -7.10 10.19 -19.14
CA GLN A 177 -7.24 11.65 -19.23
C GLN A 177 -6.45 12.28 -20.40
N GLU A 178 -5.76 11.48 -21.22
CA GLU A 178 -5.00 11.93 -22.41
C GLU A 178 -5.75 11.75 -23.75
N GLN A 179 -7.09 11.67 -23.77
CA GLN A 179 -7.87 11.67 -25.01
C GLN A 179 -8.92 12.78 -25.06
#